data_AF-A0A672GD08-F1
#
_entry.id   AF-A0A672GD08-F1
#
_cell.length_a   1.000
_cell.length_b   1.000
_cell.length_c   1.000
_cell.angle_alpha   90.00
_cell.angle_beta   90.00
_cell.angle_gamma   90.00
#
_symmetry.space_group_name_H-M   'P 1'
#
loop_
_entity.id
_entity.type
_entity.pdbx_description
1 polymer ?
#
loop_
_entity_poly.entity_id
_entity_poly.type
_entity_poly.pdbx_seq_one_letter_code
_entity_poly.pdbx_strand_id
1 'polypeptide(L)'
;MSSTREILLGILEDLGREDFERFKWYLGLDEVLEGFKPIPRSKLESSGRIDMVDTMVQAYSSHALEVTKMVLERMRMTHIWEEHARNIFEPEEKTNT
;
A
#
# COMPACT_ATOMS: atom_id res chain seq x y z
N MET A 1 -8.30 -15.12 -4.67
CA MET A 1 -7.10 -14.35 -4.31
C MET A 1 -7.15 -13.05 -5.07
N SER A 2 -7.20 -11.92 -4.37
CA SER A 2 -7.14 -10.60 -5.00
C SER A 2 -5.73 -10.34 -5.54
N SER A 3 -5.65 -9.55 -6.60
CA SER A 3 -4.37 -9.10 -7.16
C SER A 3 -3.69 -8.08 -6.24
N THR A 4 -2.37 -7.93 -6.37
CA THR A 4 -1.60 -6.89 -5.66
C THR A 4 -2.21 -5.49 -5.84
N ARG A 5 -2.70 -5.17 -7.04
CA ARG A 5 -3.31 -3.86 -7.32
C ARG A 5 -4.60 -3.64 -6.53
N GLU A 6 -5.47 -4.65 -6.47
CA GLU A 6 -6.75 -4.56 -5.75
C GLU A 6 -6.54 -4.43 -4.25
N ILE A 7 -5.59 -5.18 -3.68
CA ILE A 7 -5.24 -5.10 -2.25
C ILE A 7 -4.66 -3.72 -1.93
N LEU A 8 -3.74 -3.22 -2.75
CA LEU A 8 -3.18 -1.88 -2.56
C LEU A 8 -4.27 -0.81 -2.65
N LEU A 9 -5.16 -0.91 -3.64
CA LEU A 9 -6.24 0.06 -3.79
C LEU A 9 -7.13 0.10 -2.54
N GLY A 10 -7.55 -1.06 -2.04
CA GLY A 10 -8.37 -1.14 -0.82
C GLY A 10 -7.69 -0.51 0.40
N ILE A 11 -6.41 -0.81 0.61
CA ILE A 11 -5.61 -0.17 1.67
C ILE A 11 -5.59 1.35 1.52
N LEU A 12 -5.35 1.85 0.30
CA LEU A 12 -5.27 3.29 0.06
C LEU A 12 -6.62 3.99 0.18
N GLU A 13 -7.73 3.31 -0.14
CA GLU A 13 -9.10 3.82 0.02
C GLU A 13 -9.51 3.97 1.49
N ASP A 14 -9.05 3.06 2.36
CA ASP A 14 -9.30 3.13 3.80
C ASP A 14 -8.44 4.18 4.52
N LEU A 15 -7.35 4.64 3.89
CA LEU A 15 -6.63 5.82 4.37
C LEU A 15 -7.49 7.05 4.13
N GLY A 16 -7.81 7.78 5.21
CA GLY A 16 -8.40 9.12 5.12
C GLY A 16 -7.52 10.09 4.33
N ARG A 17 -8.04 11.27 3.97
CA ARG A 17 -7.28 12.25 3.16
C ARG A 17 -5.92 12.61 3.80
N GLU A 18 -5.91 12.94 5.08
CA GLU A 18 -4.68 13.33 5.78
C GLU A 18 -3.70 12.17 5.92
N ASP A 19 -4.20 10.97 6.20
CA ASP A 19 -3.37 9.78 6.33
C ASP A 19 -2.79 9.36 4.97
N PHE A 20 -3.54 9.52 3.88
CA PHE A 20 -3.02 9.29 2.54
C PHE A 20 -1.89 10.26 2.16
N GLU A 21 -1.98 11.54 2.56
CA GLU A 21 -0.87 12.49 2.36
C GLU A 21 0.34 12.17 3.24
N ARG A 22 0.13 11.69 4.47
CA ARG A 22 1.23 11.18 5.32
C ARG A 22 1.87 9.93 4.72
N PHE A 23 1.06 9.02 4.19
CA PHE A 23 1.53 7.80 3.52
C PHE A 23 2.47 8.14 2.35
N LYS A 24 2.05 9.07 1.49
CA LYS A 24 2.92 9.63 0.43
C LYS A 24 4.22 10.18 1.00
N TRP A 25 4.13 10.99 2.05
CA TRP A 25 5.32 11.58 2.65
C TRP A 25 6.32 10.51 3.13
N TYR A 26 5.85 9.46 3.82
CA TYR A 26 6.70 8.36 4.27
C TYR A 26 7.31 7.54 3.12
N LEU A 27 6.60 7.36 1.99
CA LEU A 27 7.17 6.72 0.79
C LEU A 27 8.35 7.49 0.17
N GLY A 28 8.47 8.78 0.48
CA GLY A 28 9.59 9.62 0.06
C GLY A 28 10.80 9.58 0.99
N LEU A 29 10.74 8.84 2.10
CA LEU A 29 11.79 8.80 3.11
C LEU A 29 12.58 7.49 3.05
N ASP A 30 13.88 7.61 2.84
CA ASP A 30 14.81 6.48 2.80
C ASP A 30 14.84 5.71 4.14
N GLU A 31 14.76 6.41 5.27
CA GLU A 31 14.80 5.82 6.62
C GLU A 31 13.62 4.90 6.96
N VAL A 32 12.53 4.96 6.19
CA VAL A 32 11.32 4.14 6.41
C VAL A 32 11.39 2.86 5.60
N LEU A 33 12.10 2.88 4.48
CA LEU A 33 12.05 1.88 3.45
C LEU A 33 13.31 1.02 3.51
N GLU A 34 13.49 0.28 4.62
CA GLU A 34 14.66 -0.58 4.89
C GLU A 34 15.07 -1.45 3.67
N GLY A 35 16.04 -0.96 2.88
CA GLY A 35 16.55 -1.64 1.69
C GLY A 35 15.85 -1.31 0.36
N PHE A 36 14.80 -0.47 0.36
CA PHE A 36 14.10 -0.01 -0.84
C PHE A 36 14.35 1.47 -1.10
N LYS A 37 14.48 1.83 -2.38
CA LYS A 37 14.68 3.23 -2.76
C LYS A 37 13.38 4.04 -2.62
N PRO A 38 13.41 5.22 -2.01
CA PRO A 38 12.23 6.08 -1.92
C PRO A 38 11.75 6.56 -3.29
N ILE A 39 10.44 6.77 -3.39
CA ILE A 39 9.83 7.38 -4.58
C ILE A 39 10.10 8.89 -4.54
N PRO A 40 10.55 9.51 -5.64
CA PRO A 40 10.76 10.95 -5.68
C PRO A 40 9.48 11.73 -5.36
N ARG A 41 9.61 12.75 -4.50
CA ARG A 41 8.49 13.59 -4.03
C ARG A 41 7.63 14.16 -5.16
N SER A 42 8.26 14.53 -6.28
CA SER A 42 7.56 15.05 -7.47
C SER A 42 6.54 14.07 -8.07
N LYS A 43 6.75 12.75 -7.91
CA LYS A 43 5.78 11.72 -8.34
C LYS A 43 4.67 11.49 -7.30
N LEU A 44 4.91 11.84 -6.04
CA LEU A 44 3.98 11.59 -4.93
C LEU A 44 2.94 12.70 -4.81
N GLU A 45 3.34 13.96 -5.00
CA GLU A 45 2.49 15.14 -4.78
C GLU A 45 1.28 15.22 -5.74
N SER A 46 1.40 14.71 -6.97
CA SER A 46 0.33 14.76 -7.97
C SER A 46 -0.57 13.53 -8.01
N SER A 47 -0.23 12.47 -7.28
CA SER A 47 -0.83 11.15 -7.53
C SER A 47 -2.10 10.91 -6.71
N GLY A 48 -3.19 10.54 -7.39
CA GLY A 48 -4.39 10.00 -6.73
C GLY A 48 -4.17 8.60 -6.18
N ARG A 49 -5.18 8.01 -5.52
CA ARG A 49 -5.09 6.64 -4.98
C ARG A 49 -4.80 5.61 -6.08
N ILE A 50 -5.51 5.69 -7.20
CA ILE A 50 -5.31 4.80 -8.35
C ILE A 50 -3.90 4.97 -8.93
N ASP A 51 -3.47 6.21 -9.18
CA ASP A 51 -2.12 6.49 -9.71
C ASP A 51 -1.02 6.02 -8.76
N MET A 52 -1.28 6.08 -7.45
CA MET A 52 -0.35 5.60 -6.43
C MET A 52 -0.17 4.08 -6.50
N VAL A 53 -1.24 3.32 -6.74
CA VAL A 53 -1.16 1.85 -6.92
C VAL A 53 -0.18 1.54 -8.06
N ASP A 54 -0.35 2.18 -9.22
CA ASP A 54 0.55 1.94 -10.35
C ASP A 54 1.97 2.43 -10.07
N THR A 55 2.14 3.56 -9.39
CA THR A 55 3.46 4.08 -8.99
C THR A 55 4.18 3.09 -8.06
N MET A 56 3.50 2.53 -7.06
CA MET A 56 4.09 1.56 -6.13
C MET A 56 4.41 0.22 -6.80
N VAL A 57 3.51 -0.27 -7.66
CA VAL A 57 3.75 -1.50 -8.41
C VAL A 57 4.91 -1.33 -9.39
N GLN A 58 5.04 -0.17 -10.05
CA GLN A 58 6.19 0.11 -10.91
C GLN A 58 7.51 0.24 -10.14
N ALA A 59 7.49 0.90 -8.98
CA ALA A 59 8.69 1.13 -8.18
C ALA A 59 9.21 -0.13 -7.49
N TYR A 60 8.30 -0.96 -6.96
CA TYR A 60 8.65 -2.05 -6.05
C TYR A 60 8.29 -3.45 -6.59
N SER A 61 7.55 -3.53 -7.70
CA SER A 61 7.14 -4.79 -8.33
C SER A 61 6.44 -5.72 -7.33
N SER A 62 6.98 -6.92 -7.10
CA SER A 62 6.45 -7.90 -6.14
C SER A 62 6.51 -7.44 -4.68
N HIS A 63 7.33 -6.45 -4.35
CA HIS A 63 7.52 -5.94 -2.98
C HIS A 63 6.59 -4.76 -2.65
N ALA A 64 5.67 -4.38 -3.55
CA ALA A 64 4.79 -3.23 -3.32
C ALA A 64 3.93 -3.38 -2.05
N LEU A 65 3.44 -4.58 -1.75
CA LEU A 65 2.69 -4.87 -0.52
C LEU A 65 3.58 -4.84 0.73
N GLU A 66 4.82 -5.32 0.63
CA GLU A 66 5.79 -5.27 1.74
C GLU A 66 6.12 -3.82 2.10
N VAL A 67 6.47 -2.99 1.11
CA VAL A 67 6.72 -1.56 1.30
C VAL A 67 5.49 -0.85 1.88
N THR A 68 4.29 -1.18 1.41
CA THR A 68 3.04 -0.62 1.96
C THR A 68 2.89 -0.93 3.44
N LYS A 69 3.15 -2.19 3.83
CA LYS A 69 3.08 -2.62 5.23
C LYS A 69 4.09 -1.86 6.10
N MET A 70 5.34 -1.71 5.65
CA MET A 70 6.38 -0.95 6.37
C MET A 70 5.95 0.50 6.63
N VAL A 71 5.37 1.16 5.62
CA VAL A 71 4.86 2.53 5.77
C VAL A 71 3.70 2.59 6.76
N LEU A 72 2.74 1.66 6.69
CA LEU A 72 1.63 1.59 7.64
C LEU A 72 2.09 1.32 9.08
N GLU A 73 3.11 0.48 9.27
CA GLU A 73 3.74 0.25 10.58
C GLU A 73 4.35 1.55 11.12
N ARG A 74 5.03 2.32 10.27
CA ARG A 74 5.59 3.63 10.64
C ARG A 74 4.51 4.65 11.03
N MET A 75 3.36 4.59 10.35
CA MET A 75 2.18 5.41 10.64
C MET A 75 1.35 4.92 11.84
N ARG A 76 1.68 3.74 12.42
CA ARG A 76 0.89 3.05 13.44
C ARG A 76 -0.55 2.70 12.98
N MET A 77 -0.71 2.40 11.70
CA MET A 77 -1.99 2.05 11.06
C MET A 77 -2.02 0.57 10.61
N THR A 78 -1.39 -0.32 11.37
CA THR A 78 -1.28 -1.76 11.05
C THR A 78 -2.64 -2.46 10.98
N HIS A 79 -3.66 -1.94 11.66
CA HIS A 79 -5.03 -2.47 11.60
C HIS A 79 -5.60 -2.43 10.16
N ILE A 80 -5.26 -1.43 9.35
CA ILE A 80 -5.67 -1.37 7.93
C ILE A 80 -5.04 -2.54 7.16
N TRP A 81 -3.76 -2.82 7.41
CA TRP A 81 -3.11 -3.97 6.80
C TRP A 81 -3.79 -5.29 7.17
N GLU A 82 -4.13 -5.47 8.45
CA GLU A 82 -4.79 -6.69 8.94
C GLU A 82 -6.19 -6.91 8.33
N GLU A 83 -6.91 -5.84 8.02
CA GLU A 83 -8.19 -5.89 7.33
C GLU A 83 -8.06 -6.43 5.90
N HIS A 84 -7.06 -5.95 5.16
CA HIS A 84 -6.84 -6.33 3.76
C HIS A 84 -6.01 -7.60 3.59
N ALA A 85 -5.16 -7.95 4.56
CA ALA A 85 -4.29 -9.13 4.50
C ALA A 85 -5.08 -10.45 4.51
N ARG A 86 -6.28 -10.47 5.10
CA ARG A 86 -7.17 -11.65 5.04
C ARG A 86 -7.49 -12.07 3.61
N ASN A 87 -7.62 -11.11 2.68
CA ASN A 87 -7.84 -11.38 1.26
C ASN A 87 -6.61 -11.96 0.52
N ILE A 88 -5.42 -11.87 1.12
CA ILE A 88 -4.17 -12.45 0.60
C ILE A 88 -4.09 -13.95 0.94
N PHE A 89 -4.58 -14.35 2.12
CA PHE A 89 -4.37 -15.69 2.69
C PHE A 89 -5.59 -16.60 2.68
N GLU A 90 -6.81 -16.07 2.53
CA GLU A 90 -8.01 -16.89 2.39
C GLU A 90 -8.40 -17.06 0.91
N PRO A 91 -8.24 -18.27 0.32
CA PRO A 91 -8.93 -18.58 -0.92
C PRO A 91 -10.43 -18.65 -0.61
N GLU A 92 -11.25 -17.93 -1.37
CA GLU A 92 -12.71 -18.01 -1.23
C GLU A 92 -13.16 -19.48 -1.28
N GLU A 93 -13.61 -19.99 -0.14
CA GLU A 93 -14.44 -21.18 -0.11
C GLU A 93 -15.74 -20.81 -0.81
N LYS A 94 -15.81 -21.14 -2.10
CA LYS A 94 -17.08 -21.16 -2.81
C LYS A 94 -17.97 -22.18 -2.12
N THR A 95 -18.92 -21.69 -1.34
CA THR A 95 -20.09 -22.44 -0.92
C THR A 95 -20.92 -22.76 -2.16
N ASN A 96 -20.54 -23.84 -2.85
CA ASN A 96 -21.41 -24.50 -3.83
C ASN A 96 -22.57 -25.13 -3.03
N THR A 97 -23.73 -24.45 -3.06
CA THR A 97 -25.04 -25.05 -2.76
C THR A 97 -25.63 -25.58 -4.06
#